data_AF-A0A928SK76-F1
#
_entry.id   AF-A0A928SK76-F1
#
_cell.length_a   1.000
_cell.length_b   1.000
_cell.length_c   1.000
_cell.angle_alpha   90.00
_cell.angle_beta   90.00
_cell.angle_gamma   90.00
#
_symmetry.space_group_name_H-M   'P 1'
#
loop_
_entity.id
_entity.type
_entity.pdbx_description
1 polymer ?
#
loop_
_entity_poly.entity_id
_entity_poly.type
_entity_poly.pdbx_seq_one_letter_code
_entity_poly.pdbx_strand_id
1 'polypeptide(L)'
;MQKIEIIPQHLFRTEAEKLIPTFGRDLVALHHLGSISRSELLAKPVVEIWVEVADIEKMLNFELLTEVGDDRVIDPLSWRMVELGYIPWGEQGVTGRRFFSKDSDPAAMYHVHVYQFGHFQPGYQPNAPSWDTLMEWLAVPMGGKLERVRQPQSLPC
;
A
#
# COMPACT_ATOMS: atom_id res chain seq x y z
N MET A 1 -16.88 -5.71 -25.45
CA MET A 1 -15.44 -5.69 -25.13
C MET A 1 -15.23 -4.61 -24.07
N GLN A 2 -15.04 -5.01 -22.81
CA GLN A 2 -14.91 -4.06 -21.70
C GLN A 2 -13.51 -3.44 -21.71
N LYS A 3 -13.45 -2.10 -21.75
CA LYS A 3 -12.20 -1.35 -21.70
C LYS A 3 -11.76 -1.31 -20.24
N ILE A 4 -10.89 -2.24 -19.86
CA ILE A 4 -10.16 -2.15 -18.59
C ILE A 4 -9.28 -0.90 -18.72
N GLU A 5 -9.68 0.20 -18.09
CA GLU A 5 -8.79 1.34 -17.92
C GLU A 5 -7.68 0.91 -16.97
N ILE A 6 -6.48 0.76 -17.53
CA ILE A 6 -5.24 0.60 -16.78
C ILE A 6 -5.11 1.86 -15.93
N ILE A 7 -5.50 1.79 -14.65
CA ILE A 7 -5.37 2.92 -13.74
C ILE A 7 -3.89 3.25 -13.65
N PRO A 8 -3.54 4.54 -13.75
CA PRO A 8 -2.20 4.86 -14.13
C PRO A 8 -1.27 4.78 -12.92
N GLN A 9 -0.18 4.03 -13.10
CA GLN A 9 0.96 3.91 -12.18
C GLN A 9 1.47 5.25 -11.62
N HIS A 10 1.14 6.39 -12.27
CA HIS A 10 1.47 7.71 -11.75
C HIS A 10 0.74 8.05 -10.45
N LEU A 11 -0.54 7.67 -10.27
CA LEU A 11 -1.30 7.97 -9.05
C LEU A 11 -0.68 7.27 -7.84
N PHE A 12 -0.34 5.99 -8.02
CA PHE A 12 0.43 5.24 -7.03
C PHE A 12 1.77 5.91 -6.73
N ARG A 13 2.57 6.25 -7.76
CA ARG A 13 3.89 6.86 -7.56
C ARG A 13 3.82 8.18 -6.79
N THR A 14 2.91 9.07 -7.20
CA THR A 14 2.71 10.36 -6.54
C THR A 14 2.27 10.20 -5.09
N GLU A 15 1.43 9.20 -4.78
CA GLU A 15 1.02 8.97 -3.41
C GLU A 15 2.10 8.28 -2.57
N ALA A 16 2.84 7.32 -3.16
CA ALA A 16 3.98 6.68 -2.53
C ALA A 16 5.06 7.70 -2.13
N GLU A 17 5.33 8.71 -2.96
CA GLU A 17 6.26 9.80 -2.65
C GLU A 17 5.86 10.58 -1.39
N LYS A 18 4.56 10.74 -1.12
CA LYS A 18 4.06 11.39 0.11
C LYS A 18 4.15 10.48 1.34
N LEU A 19 4.02 9.17 1.14
CA LEU A 19 4.05 8.18 2.21
C LEU A 19 5.47 7.84 2.67
N ILE A 20 6.48 7.84 1.78
CA ILE A 20 7.86 7.47 2.11
C ILE A 20 8.40 8.21 3.36
N PRO A 21 8.27 9.55 3.48
CA PRO A 21 8.75 10.26 4.66
C PRO A 21 8.08 9.84 5.97
N THR A 22 6.81 9.40 5.93
CA THR A 22 6.05 8.97 7.12
C THR A 22 6.65 7.73 7.78
N PHE A 23 7.08 6.78 6.95
CA PHE A 23 7.68 5.51 7.39
C PHE A 23 9.20 5.59 7.57
N GLY A 24 9.86 6.50 6.85
CA GLY A 24 11.26 6.84 7.05
C GLY A 24 12.18 5.62 6.98
N ARG A 25 12.98 5.40 8.03
CA ARG A 25 13.95 4.29 8.11
C ARG A 25 13.31 2.92 8.35
N ASP A 26 12.09 2.90 8.88
CA ASP A 26 11.38 1.66 9.14
C ASP A 26 10.66 1.15 7.88
N LEU A 27 10.62 1.93 6.78
CA LEU A 27 10.10 1.50 5.50
C LEU A 27 10.98 0.42 4.86
N VAL A 28 10.41 -0.75 4.59
CA VAL A 28 11.05 -1.82 3.83
C VAL A 28 10.64 -1.74 2.36
N ALA A 29 9.33 -1.66 2.09
CA ALA A 29 8.83 -1.61 0.71
C ALA A 29 7.44 -0.98 0.60
N LEU A 30 7.13 -0.49 -0.61
CA LEU A 30 5.82 0.01 -1.02
C LEU A 30 5.41 -0.72 -2.30
N HIS A 31 4.26 -1.38 -2.29
CA HIS A 31 3.75 -2.16 -3.41
C HIS A 31 2.44 -1.57 -3.94
N HIS A 32 2.31 -1.54 -5.26
CA HIS A 32 1.06 -1.26 -5.93
C HIS A 32 0.39 -2.58 -6.29
N LEU A 33 -0.81 -2.83 -5.81
CA LEU A 33 -1.54 -4.09 -6.09
C LEU A 33 -2.42 -4.01 -7.32
N GLY A 34 -2.34 -2.87 -8.00
CA GLY A 34 -3.37 -2.45 -8.91
C GLY A 34 -4.50 -1.76 -8.16
N SER A 35 -5.61 -1.71 -8.85
CA SER A 35 -6.59 -0.69 -8.60
C SER A 35 -7.94 -1.20 -9.04
N ILE A 36 -8.95 -1.06 -8.19
CA ILE A 36 -10.28 -1.54 -8.51
C ILE A 36 -11.01 -0.39 -9.23
N SER A 37 -10.89 -0.32 -10.56
CA SER A 37 -11.81 0.48 -11.38
C SER A 37 -13.05 -0.37 -11.66
N ARG A 38 -14.20 0.00 -11.11
CA ARG A 38 -15.47 -0.53 -11.60
C ARG A 38 -15.94 0.36 -12.74
N SER A 39 -15.51 0.09 -13.96
CA SER A 39 -15.87 0.87 -15.16
C SER A 39 -17.39 1.03 -15.39
N GLU A 40 -18.22 0.18 -14.78
CA GLU A 40 -19.68 0.18 -14.88
C GLU A 40 -20.37 1.12 -13.87
N LEU A 41 -19.63 1.65 -12.90
CA LEU A 41 -20.07 2.64 -11.95
C LEU A 41 -19.18 3.87 -12.18
N LEU A 42 -19.74 5.07 -12.30
CA LEU A 42 -18.99 6.34 -12.43
C LEU A 42 -18.22 6.70 -11.12
N ALA A 43 -17.52 5.73 -10.55
CA ALA A 43 -16.80 5.81 -9.29
C ALA A 43 -15.34 6.17 -9.57
N LYS A 44 -14.74 6.91 -8.62
CA LYS A 44 -13.31 7.18 -8.63
C LYS A 44 -12.51 5.87 -8.63
N PRO A 45 -11.33 5.82 -9.25
CA PRO A 45 -10.42 4.70 -9.11
C PRO A 45 -10.00 4.55 -7.64
N VAL A 46 -9.93 3.31 -7.16
CA VAL A 46 -9.34 3.00 -5.84
C VAL A 46 -7.92 2.48 -6.06
N VAL A 47 -6.92 3.16 -5.49
CA VAL A 47 -5.50 2.79 -5.53
C VAL A 47 -5.16 2.03 -4.25
N GLU A 48 -4.77 0.76 -4.39
CA GLU A 48 -4.39 -0.11 -3.28
C GLU A 48 -2.87 -0.12 -3.10
N ILE A 49 -2.42 0.33 -1.92
CA ILE A 49 -1.02 0.48 -1.54
C ILE A 49 -0.72 -0.46 -0.37
N TRP A 50 0.28 -1.31 -0.52
CA TRP A 50 0.84 -2.09 0.59
C TRP A 50 2.16 -1.51 1.05
N VAL A 51 2.31 -1.41 2.36
CA VAL A 51 3.53 -0.92 3.02
C VAL A 51 4.06 -2.02 3.91
N GLU A 52 5.31 -2.38 3.69
CA GLU A 52 6.05 -3.25 4.59
C GLU A 52 6.98 -2.41 5.45
N VAL A 53 6.91 -2.61 6.77
CA VAL A 53 7.75 -1.91 7.74
C VAL A 53 8.54 -2.89 8.58
N ALA A 54 9.77 -2.55 8.96
CA ALA A 54 10.65 -3.44 9.71
C ALA A 54 10.09 -3.78 11.09
N ASP A 55 9.50 -2.79 11.77
CA ASP A 55 8.94 -2.94 13.11
C ASP A 55 7.70 -2.06 13.26
N ILE A 56 6.51 -2.69 13.18
CA ILE A 56 5.24 -1.97 13.29
C ILE A 56 4.96 -1.54 14.73
N GLU A 57 5.37 -2.31 15.73
CA GLU A 57 5.14 -2.01 17.14
C GLU A 57 5.90 -0.75 17.57
N LYS A 58 7.15 -0.60 17.08
CA LYS A 58 7.93 0.62 17.26
C LYS A 58 7.21 1.86 16.72
N MET A 59 6.54 1.75 15.57
CA MET A 59 5.81 2.87 14.95
C MET A 59 4.52 3.23 15.70
N LEU A 60 3.96 2.28 16.45
CA LEU A 60 2.75 2.44 17.24
C LEU A 60 3.04 2.86 18.70
N ASN A 61 4.29 2.77 19.15
CA ASN A 61 4.64 3.03 20.54
C ASN A 61 4.39 4.50 20.94
N PHE A 62 3.48 4.67 21.90
CA PHE A 62 3.06 5.96 22.46
C PHE A 62 4.12 6.67 23.30
N GLU A 63 5.15 5.96 23.81
CA GLU A 63 6.28 6.60 24.52
C GLU A 63 7.05 7.59 23.63
N LEU A 64 6.84 7.54 22.31
CA LEU A 64 7.39 8.48 21.34
C LEU A 64 6.54 9.75 21.14
N LEU A 65 5.39 9.88 21.81
CA LEU A 65 4.55 11.08 21.74
C LEU A 65 4.97 12.09 22.81
N THR A 66 5.44 13.25 22.37
CA THR A 66 5.96 14.31 23.24
C THR A 66 4.87 15.21 23.83
N GLU A 67 3.66 15.22 23.27
CA GLU A 67 2.53 16.04 23.73
C GLU A 67 1.20 15.32 23.51
N VAL A 68 0.34 15.30 24.54
CA VAL A 68 -1.02 14.76 24.49
C VAL A 68 -2.00 15.93 24.60
N GLY A 69 -2.64 16.28 23.49
CA GLY A 69 -3.77 17.21 23.44
C GLY A 69 -5.09 16.46 23.27
N ASP A 70 -6.03 16.74 24.17
CA ASP A 70 -7.46 16.36 24.21
C ASP A 70 -7.81 14.86 24.04
N ASP A 71 -8.12 14.19 25.16
CA ASP A 71 -8.89 12.94 25.41
C ASP A 71 -8.81 11.70 24.47
N ARG A 72 -8.01 11.71 23.40
CA ARG A 72 -7.83 10.58 22.48
C ARG A 72 -6.36 10.29 22.25
N VAL A 73 -5.90 9.23 22.88
CA VAL A 73 -4.57 8.65 22.69
C VAL A 73 -4.52 8.03 21.27
N ILE A 74 -3.93 8.75 20.32
CA ILE A 74 -3.68 8.31 18.93
C ILE A 74 -2.21 7.93 18.75
N ASP A 75 -1.92 6.76 18.17
CA ASP A 75 -0.53 6.30 18.02
C ASP A 75 0.24 7.19 17.02
N PRO A 76 1.59 7.25 17.12
CA PRO A 76 2.39 8.14 16.27
C PRO A 76 2.20 7.93 14.78
N LEU A 77 2.05 6.69 14.32
CA LEU A 77 1.81 6.38 12.91
C LEU A 77 0.44 6.92 12.47
N SER A 78 -0.61 6.65 13.24
CA SER A 78 -1.96 7.16 12.97
C SER A 78 -1.99 8.69 12.94
N TRP A 79 -1.25 9.36 13.83
CA TRP A 79 -1.14 10.82 13.82
C TRP A 79 -0.54 11.34 12.51
N ARG A 80 0.62 10.81 12.08
CA ARG A 80 1.25 11.22 10.80
C ARG A 80 0.36 10.93 9.59
N MET A 81 -0.35 9.81 9.61
CA MET A 81 -1.28 9.45 8.52
C MET A 81 -2.48 10.41 8.48
N VAL A 82 -3.00 10.84 9.63
CA VAL A 82 -4.05 11.86 9.73
C VAL A 82 -3.58 13.22 9.18
N GLU A 83 -2.32 13.62 9.44
CA GLU A 83 -1.75 14.85 8.85
C GLU A 83 -1.71 14.80 7.30
N LEU A 84 -1.56 13.61 6.73
CA LEU A 84 -1.64 13.37 5.28
C LEU A 84 -3.09 13.25 4.75
N GLY A 85 -4.09 13.40 5.63
CA GLY A 85 -5.51 13.35 5.31
C GLY A 85 -6.11 11.94 5.28
N TYR A 86 -5.43 10.94 5.86
CA TYR A 86 -5.98 9.60 5.98
C TYR A 86 -6.86 9.43 7.21
N ILE A 87 -7.82 8.51 7.11
CA ILE A 87 -8.62 8.02 8.22
C ILE A 87 -8.05 6.67 8.68
N PRO A 88 -7.64 6.54 9.96
CA PRO A 88 -7.18 5.26 10.52
C PRO A 88 -8.35 4.34 10.84
N TRP A 89 -8.25 3.07 10.44
CA TRP A 89 -9.26 2.04 10.68
C TRP A 89 -8.76 0.90 11.59
N GLY A 90 -7.52 0.98 12.07
CA GLY A 90 -6.88 -0.10 12.81
C GLY A 90 -6.72 -1.36 11.95
N GLU A 91 -7.04 -2.53 12.52
CA GLU A 91 -6.86 -3.82 11.85
C GLU A 91 -7.95 -4.14 10.82
N GLN A 92 -9.18 -3.67 11.06
CA GLN A 92 -10.37 -3.91 10.23
C GLN A 92 -10.51 -5.40 9.83
N GLY A 93 -10.39 -6.31 10.81
CA GLY A 93 -10.57 -7.75 10.62
C GLY A 93 -9.34 -8.52 10.12
N VAL A 94 -8.19 -7.86 9.95
CA VAL A 94 -6.91 -8.52 9.60
C VAL A 94 -5.90 -8.24 10.71
N THR A 95 -5.63 -9.25 11.53
CA THR A 95 -4.69 -9.15 12.66
C THR A 95 -3.31 -8.71 12.21
N GLY A 96 -2.71 -7.77 12.95
CA GLY A 96 -1.37 -7.25 12.64
C GLY A 96 -1.32 -6.25 11.49
N ARG A 97 -2.45 -5.92 10.86
CA ARG A 97 -2.55 -4.86 9.85
C ARG A 97 -2.78 -3.50 10.50
N ARG A 98 -2.30 -2.43 9.88
CA ARG A 98 -2.87 -1.09 10.05
C ARG A 98 -3.43 -0.60 8.72
N PHE A 99 -4.72 -0.29 8.71
CA PHE A 99 -5.44 0.13 7.52
C PHE A 99 -5.80 1.61 7.58
N PHE A 100 -5.56 2.30 6.47
CA PHE A 100 -5.85 3.72 6.30
C PHE A 100 -6.56 3.96 4.97
N SER A 101 -7.54 4.86 4.95
CA SER A 101 -8.22 5.26 3.71
C SER A 101 -8.19 6.77 3.52
N LYS A 102 -8.10 7.23 2.28
CA LYS A 102 -8.21 8.64 1.90
C LYS A 102 -9.08 8.80 0.65
N ASP A 103 -10.14 9.60 0.75
CA ASP A 103 -11.06 9.94 -0.37
C ASP A 103 -11.17 11.46 -0.60
N SER A 104 -10.28 12.25 0.01
CA SER A 104 -10.23 13.70 -0.19
C SER A 104 -9.69 14.11 -1.57
N ASP A 105 -9.01 13.20 -2.28
CA ASP A 105 -8.50 13.44 -3.62
C ASP A 105 -9.64 13.27 -4.66
N PRO A 106 -9.92 14.28 -5.50
CA PRO A 106 -10.91 14.15 -6.56
C PRO A 106 -10.56 13.09 -7.60
N ALA A 107 -9.27 12.80 -7.81
CA ALA A 107 -8.78 11.90 -8.83
C ALA A 107 -8.86 10.42 -8.43
N ALA A 108 -8.74 10.09 -7.15
CA ALA A 108 -8.71 8.71 -6.67
C ALA A 108 -9.04 8.57 -5.18
N MET A 109 -9.49 7.38 -4.80
CA MET A 109 -9.47 6.91 -3.41
C MET A 109 -8.17 6.13 -3.17
N TYR A 110 -7.56 6.26 -2.01
CA TYR A 110 -6.35 5.53 -1.64
C TYR A 110 -6.60 4.66 -0.42
N HIS A 111 -6.20 3.41 -0.53
CA HIS A 111 -6.23 2.43 0.54
C HIS A 111 -4.80 2.02 0.85
N VAL A 112 -4.37 2.22 2.09
CA VAL A 112 -3.01 1.90 2.55
C VAL A 112 -3.11 0.82 3.60
N HIS A 113 -2.47 -0.31 3.35
CA HIS A 113 -2.35 -1.41 4.30
C HIS A 113 -0.90 -1.54 4.71
N VAL A 114 -0.65 -1.38 6.01
CA VAL A 114 0.69 -1.46 6.59
C VAL A 114 0.83 -2.78 7.34
N TYR A 115 1.93 -3.47 7.10
CA TYR A 115 2.27 -4.74 7.72
C TYR A 115 3.72 -4.73 8.17
N GLN A 116 4.00 -5.48 9.23
CA GLN A 116 5.38 -5.80 9.58
C GLN A 116 5.99 -6.72 8.51
N PHE A 117 7.24 -6.47 8.16
CA PHE A 117 8.00 -7.28 7.21
C PHE A 117 8.01 -8.75 7.64
N GLY A 118 7.72 -9.65 6.71
CA GLY A 118 7.61 -11.08 6.96
C GLY A 118 6.35 -11.53 7.72
N HIS A 119 5.50 -10.59 8.16
CA HIS A 119 4.25 -10.89 8.89
C HIS A 119 3.01 -10.94 7.99
N PHE A 120 3.13 -10.58 6.71
CA PHE A 120 2.04 -10.68 5.75
C PHE A 120 2.40 -11.53 4.55
N GLN A 121 1.66 -12.62 4.37
CA GLN A 121 1.54 -13.33 3.11
C GLN A 121 0.14 -13.03 2.56
N PRO A 122 0.02 -12.23 1.50
CA PRO A 122 -1.24 -12.19 0.80
C PRO A 122 -1.47 -13.57 0.16
N GLY A 123 -2.71 -14.05 0.11
CA GLY A 123 -3.17 -15.20 -0.68
C GLY A 123 -2.34 -16.50 -0.73
N TYR A 124 -2.29 -17.30 0.34
CA TYR A 124 -2.25 -18.76 0.15
C TYR A 124 -3.60 -19.19 -0.47
N GLN A 125 -3.63 -19.32 -1.80
CA GLN A 125 -4.63 -20.09 -2.51
C GLN A 125 -3.90 -21.27 -3.15
N PRO A 126 -4.32 -22.54 -2.92
CA PRO A 126 -3.55 -23.72 -3.36
C PRO A 126 -3.21 -23.77 -4.86
N ASN A 127 -3.92 -23.00 -5.69
CA ASN A 127 -3.82 -23.01 -7.15
C ASN A 127 -3.65 -21.61 -7.78
N ALA A 128 -3.37 -20.57 -7.01
CA ALA A 128 -3.00 -19.25 -7.57
C ALA A 128 -1.48 -19.16 -7.77
N PRO A 129 -0.96 -18.38 -8.74
CA PRO A 129 0.47 -18.12 -8.84
C PRO A 129 0.99 -17.54 -7.52
N SER A 130 2.20 -17.91 -7.10
CA SER A 130 2.82 -17.34 -5.91
C SER A 130 2.95 -15.82 -6.06
N TRP A 131 2.94 -15.10 -4.94
CA TRP A 131 3.15 -13.65 -4.95
C TRP A 131 4.50 -13.24 -5.53
N ASP A 132 5.52 -14.10 -5.44
CA ASP A 132 6.79 -13.91 -6.15
C ASP A 132 6.58 -13.70 -7.67
N THR A 133 5.61 -14.43 -8.24
CA THR A 133 5.25 -14.35 -9.67
C THR A 133 4.49 -13.06 -10.01
N LEU A 134 3.71 -12.51 -9.07
CA LEU A 134 3.01 -11.22 -9.22
C LEU A 134 3.93 -10.01 -8.96
N MET A 135 4.89 -10.17 -8.04
CA MET A 135 5.83 -9.12 -7.63
C MET A 135 6.94 -8.89 -8.66
N GLU A 136 7.38 -9.92 -9.41
CA GLU A 136 8.29 -9.77 -10.56
C GLU A 136 7.73 -8.80 -11.64
N TRP A 137 6.41 -8.61 -11.70
CA TRP A 137 5.76 -7.70 -12.66
C TRP A 137 5.65 -6.24 -12.20
N LEU A 138 5.80 -5.97 -10.90
CA LEU A 138 5.42 -4.68 -10.30
C LEU A 138 6.55 -4.02 -9.49
N ALA A 139 7.68 -4.69 -9.32
CA ALA A 139 8.87 -4.10 -8.70
C ALA A 139 9.43 -2.97 -9.59
N VAL A 140 9.31 -1.73 -9.14
CA VAL A 140 10.14 -0.62 -9.64
C VAL A 140 11.39 -0.60 -8.77
N PRO A 141 12.59 -0.88 -9.32
CA PRO A 141 13.81 -0.73 -8.56
C PRO A 141 14.00 0.75 -8.22
N MET A 142 14.24 1.05 -6.96
CA MET A 142 14.72 2.37 -6.54
C MET A 142 16.13 2.54 -7.14
N GLY A 143 16.20 3.22 -8.28
CA GLY A 143 17.45 3.60 -8.96
C GLY A 143 17.87 2.67 -10.11
N GLY A 144 17.23 2.80 -11.28
CA GLY A 144 17.70 2.17 -12.52
C GLY A 144 16.70 2.33 -13.66
N LYS A 145 17.17 2.62 -14.88
CA LYS A 145 16.31 2.80 -16.06
C LYS A 145 15.42 1.58 -16.30
N LEU A 146 14.16 1.83 -16.64
CA LEU A 146 13.16 0.84 -17.08
C LEU A 146 13.66 0.10 -18.33
N GLU A 147 14.02 -1.17 -18.20
CA GLU A 147 14.06 -2.09 -19.34
C GLU A 147 12.90 -3.09 -19.23
N ARG A 148 12.22 -3.32 -20.36
CA ARG A 148 11.15 -4.31 -20.50
C ARG A 148 11.74 -5.70 -20.29
N VAL A 149 11.38 -6.38 -19.20
CA VAL A 149 11.65 -7.80 -19.03
C VAL A 149 10.80 -8.58 -20.03
N ARG A 150 11.44 -9.38 -20.89
CA ARG A 150 10.76 -10.24 -21.88
C ARG A 150 9.95 -11.31 -21.14
N GLN A 151 8.76 -11.62 -21.68
CA GLN A 151 7.95 -12.77 -21.23
C GLN A 151 8.82 -14.04 -21.16
N PRO A 152 8.68 -14.89 -20.12
CA PRO A 152 9.25 -16.23 -20.19
C PRO A 152 8.55 -16.99 -21.32
N GLN A 153 9.34 -17.48 -22.26
CA GLN A 153 8.86 -18.40 -23.29
C GLN A 153 8.28 -19.63 -22.58
N SER A 154 7.11 -20.08 -23.04
CA SER A 154 6.51 -21.34 -22.61
C SER A 154 7.57 -22.45 -22.63
N LEU A 155 7.80 -23.08 -21.48
CA LEU A 155 8.61 -24.28 -21.40
C LEU A 155 7.81 -25.45 -22.04
N PRO A 156 8.40 -26.27 -22.93
CA PRO A 156 7.84 -27.55 -23.35
C PRO A 156 8.02 -28.58 -22.21
N CYS A 157 7.18 -29.60 -21.99
CA CYS A 157 6.08 -30.22 -22.73
C CYS A 157 4.91 -30.51 -21.78
#